data_AF-A0AAJ2FKP4-F1
#
_entry.id   AF-A0AAJ2FKP4-F1
#
_cell.length_a   1.000
_cell.length_b   1.000
_cell.length_c   1.000
_cell.angle_alpha   90.00
_cell.angle_beta   90.00
_cell.angle_gamma   90.00
#
_symmetry.space_group_name_H-M   'P 1'
#
loop_
_entity.id
_entity.type
_entity.pdbx_description
1 polymer ?
#
loop_
_entity_poly.entity_id
_entity_poly.type
_entity_poly.pdbx_seq_one_letter_code
_entity_poly.pdbx_strand_id
1 'polypeptide(L)'
;MSDAKKQQFNGLVSKILDTLAAACPVPVEITVETFGLPKGAFDSSPAPSGFIGFVGSYNETPEEELLNSTLGWLAAEGFIRAGEHADHYVATLQTLTLRGEIPNALQ
;
A
#
# COMPACT_ATOMS: atom_id res chain seq x y z
N MET A 1 -14.11 14.36 -5.67
CA MET A 1 -13.87 12.91 -5.87
C MET A 1 -15.19 12.26 -6.27
N SER A 2 -15.25 11.53 -7.40
CA SER A 2 -16.48 10.84 -7.84
C SER A 2 -16.80 9.66 -6.90
N ASP A 3 -18.07 9.26 -6.83
CA ASP A 3 -18.50 8.21 -5.88
C ASP A 3 -17.86 6.85 -6.15
N ALA A 4 -17.56 6.52 -7.41
CA ALA A 4 -16.82 5.32 -7.78
C ALA A 4 -15.40 5.32 -7.18
N LYS A 5 -14.69 6.45 -7.21
CA LYS A 5 -13.33 6.58 -6.65
C LYS A 5 -13.36 6.48 -5.12
N LYS A 6 -14.39 7.01 -4.46
CA LYS A 6 -14.58 6.86 -3.01
C LYS A 6 -14.81 5.40 -2.62
N GLN A 7 -15.63 4.68 -3.39
CA GLN A 7 -15.88 3.25 -3.15
C GLN A 7 -14.60 2.42 -3.32
N GLN A 8 -13.81 2.70 -4.35
CA GLN A 8 -12.50 2.06 -4.56
C GLN A 8 -11.54 2.32 -3.39
N PHE A 9 -11.42 3.57 -2.97
CA PHE A 9 -10.59 3.95 -1.82
C PHE A 9 -11.06 3.25 -0.53
N ASN A 10 -12.34 3.34 -0.19
CA ASN A 10 -12.89 2.73 1.03
C ASN A 10 -12.71 1.20 1.03
N GLY A 11 -12.90 0.57 -0.13
CA GLY A 11 -12.69 -0.87 -0.28
C GLY A 11 -11.23 -1.27 -0.08
N LEU A 12 -10.30 -0.48 -0.64
CA LEU A 12 -8.86 -0.70 -0.50
C LEU A 12 -8.40 -0.48 0.95
N VAL A 13 -8.87 0.57 1.61
CA VAL A 13 -8.65 0.82 3.04
C VAL A 13 -9.11 -0.37 3.87
N SER A 14 -10.33 -0.88 3.64
CA SER A 14 -10.81 -2.00 4.45
C SER A 14 -9.93 -3.23 4.27
N LYS A 15 -9.62 -3.59 3.02
CA LYS A 15 -8.77 -4.76 2.72
C LYS A 15 -7.39 -4.65 3.36
N ILE A 16 -6.74 -3.49 3.28
CA ILE A 16 -5.42 -3.29 3.90
C ILE A 16 -5.51 -3.50 5.42
N LEU A 17 -6.49 -2.85 6.07
CA LEU A 17 -6.62 -2.94 7.53
C LEU A 17 -7.00 -4.34 8.00
N ASP A 18 -7.87 -5.04 7.27
CA ASP A 18 -8.27 -6.42 7.58
C ASP A 18 -7.06 -7.37 7.47
N THR A 19 -6.26 -7.25 6.39
CA THR A 19 -5.03 -8.04 6.21
C THR A 19 -4.01 -7.78 7.32
N LEU A 20 -3.81 -6.51 7.69
CA LEU A 20 -2.81 -6.14 8.70
C LEU A 20 -3.24 -6.46 10.12
N ALA A 21 -4.54 -6.40 10.42
CA ALA A 21 -5.07 -6.80 11.72
C ALA A 21 -4.89 -8.31 11.93
N ALA A 22 -5.31 -9.10 10.94
CA ALA A 22 -5.24 -10.57 11.01
C ALA A 22 -3.80 -11.11 11.11
N ALA A 23 -2.82 -10.39 10.55
CA ALA A 23 -1.40 -10.77 10.62
C ALA A 23 -0.65 -10.16 11.81
N CYS A 24 -1.28 -9.25 12.57
CA CYS A 24 -0.63 -8.60 13.71
C CYS A 24 -0.15 -9.62 14.76
N PRO A 25 1.06 -9.50 15.32
CA PRO A 25 2.01 -8.39 15.21
C PRO A 25 3.05 -8.51 14.08
N VAL A 26 2.90 -9.47 13.16
CA VAL A 26 3.87 -9.70 12.08
C VAL A 26 3.72 -8.64 10.99
N PRO A 27 4.80 -7.95 10.58
CA PRO A 27 4.75 -7.03 9.44
C PRO A 27 4.47 -7.79 8.14
N VAL A 28 3.53 -7.30 7.34
CA VAL A 28 3.13 -7.91 6.06
C VAL A 28 3.53 -7.00 4.92
N GLU A 29 4.04 -7.60 3.85
CA GLU A 29 4.30 -6.92 2.59
C GLU A 29 2.99 -6.55 1.88
N ILE A 30 2.78 -5.25 1.63
CA ILE A 30 1.60 -4.73 0.95
C ILE A 30 2.01 -4.12 -0.39
N THR A 31 1.80 -4.88 -1.48
CA THR A 31 2.05 -4.45 -2.85
C THR A 31 0.78 -4.57 -3.70
N VAL A 32 0.85 -4.07 -4.94
CA VAL A 32 -0.22 -4.28 -5.93
C VAL A 32 -0.51 -5.76 -6.16
N GLU A 33 0.52 -6.62 -6.07
CA GLU A 33 0.40 -8.06 -6.24
C GLU A 33 -0.41 -8.71 -5.11
N THR A 34 -0.26 -8.22 -3.87
CA THR A 34 -1.06 -8.64 -2.70
C THR A 34 -2.58 -8.52 -2.94
N PHE A 35 -2.99 -7.59 -3.79
CA PHE A 35 -4.40 -7.33 -4.11
C PHE A 35 -4.81 -7.72 -5.54
N GLY A 36 -3.91 -8.33 -6.31
CA GLY A 36 -4.14 -8.67 -7.72
C GLY A 36 -4.35 -7.44 -8.62
N LEU A 37 -3.72 -6.32 -8.27
CA LEU A 37 -3.77 -5.07 -9.02
C LEU A 37 -2.67 -5.01 -10.10
N PRO A 38 -2.90 -4.29 -11.21
CA PRO A 38 -1.89 -4.13 -12.26
C PRO A 38 -0.64 -3.43 -11.72
N LYS A 39 0.53 -4.04 -11.93
CA LYS A 39 1.82 -3.44 -11.60
C LYS A 39 2.35 -2.58 -12.74
N GLY A 40 3.03 -1.50 -12.38
CA GLY A 40 3.78 -0.67 -13.28
C GLY A 40 4.82 -1.46 -14.08
N ALA A 41 5.26 -0.86 -15.17
CA ALA A 41 6.28 -1.44 -16.03
C ALA A 41 7.42 -0.45 -16.21
N PHE A 42 8.63 -0.99 -16.30
CA PHE A 42 9.79 -0.19 -16.63
C PHE A 42 9.80 0.07 -18.13
N ASP A 43 9.72 1.34 -18.51
CA ASP A 43 9.84 1.75 -19.90
C ASP A 43 11.33 1.88 -20.25
N SER A 44 11.87 0.83 -20.87
CA SER A 44 13.23 0.83 -21.42
C SER A 44 13.26 1.46 -22.81
N SER A 45 12.75 2.68 -22.95
CA SER A 45 12.84 3.38 -24.23
C SER A 45 14.30 3.78 -24.51
N PRO A 46 14.80 3.54 -25.74
CA PRO A 46 16.14 4.01 -26.10
C PRO A 46 16.17 5.53 -25.97
N ALA A 47 17.18 6.07 -25.28
CA ALA A 47 17.30 7.50 -25.11
C ALA A 47 17.32 8.21 -26.47
N PRO A 48 16.70 9.41 -26.59
CA PRO A 48 16.74 10.18 -27.82
C PRO A 48 18.20 10.35 -28.28
N SER A 49 18.43 10.09 -29.57
CA SER A 49 19.74 10.03 -30.21
C SER A 49 20.62 11.21 -29.80
N GLY A 50 21.60 10.95 -28.92
CA GLY A 50 22.48 11.96 -28.33
C GLY A 50 22.91 11.66 -26.89
N PHE A 51 22.15 10.84 -26.16
CA PHE A 51 22.52 10.37 -24.81
C PHE A 51 23.08 8.95 -24.85
N ILE A 52 24.28 8.74 -24.31
CA ILE A 52 24.87 7.42 -24.09
C ILE A 52 24.32 6.89 -22.76
N GLY A 53 23.13 6.28 -22.79
CA GLY A 53 22.51 5.69 -21.61
C GLY A 53 21.06 5.27 -21.87
N PHE A 54 20.60 4.22 -21.20
CA PHE A 54 19.18 3.91 -21.12
C PHE A 54 18.54 4.86 -20.10
N VAL A 55 17.62 5.73 -20.54
CA VAL A 55 16.76 6.49 -19.63
C VAL A 55 15.53 5.62 -19.42
N GLY A 56 15.61 4.73 -18.44
CA GLY A 56 14.47 3.93 -18.07
C GLY A 56 13.71 4.60 -16.94
N SER A 57 12.42 4.87 -17.16
CA SER A 57 11.51 5.36 -16.12
C SER A 57 10.53 4.24 -15.74
N TYR A 58 10.34 4.04 -14.44
CA TYR A 58 9.26 3.20 -13.95
C TYR A 58 7.94 3.94 -14.11
N ASN A 59 7.02 3.38 -14.88
CA ASN A 59 5.68 3.92 -15.06
C ASN A 59 4.72 3.15 -14.15
N GLU A 60 4.37 3.76 -13.01
CA GLU A 60 3.34 3.26 -12.10
C GLU A 60 1.98 3.22 -12.79
N THR A 61 1.17 2.22 -12.45
CA THR A 61 -0.24 2.19 -12.87
C THR A 61 -1.06 3.12 -11.97
N PRO A 62 -2.23 3.60 -12.43
CA PRO A 62 -3.14 4.35 -11.57
C PRO A 62 -3.54 3.60 -10.28
N GLU A 63 -3.59 2.27 -10.33
CA GLU A 63 -3.88 1.42 -9.18
C GLU A 63 -2.73 1.35 -8.18
N GLU A 64 -1.49 1.33 -8.66
CA GLU A 64 -0.28 1.39 -7.84
C GLU A 64 -0.16 2.74 -7.13
N GLU A 65 -0.37 3.83 -7.87
CA GLU A 65 -0.36 5.19 -7.31
C GLU A 65 -1.45 5.34 -6.23
N LEU A 66 -2.65 4.78 -6.47
CA LEU A 66 -3.74 4.79 -5.50
C LEU A 66 -3.40 3.97 -4.24
N LEU A 67 -2.80 2.79 -4.40
CA LEU A 67 -2.36 1.96 -3.28
C LEU A 67 -1.31 2.69 -2.44
N ASN A 68 -0.25 3.20 -3.08
CA ASN A 68 0.84 3.93 -2.43
C ASN A 68 0.30 5.17 -1.69
N SER A 69 -0.58 5.93 -2.33
CA SER A 69 -1.24 7.09 -1.71
C SER A 69 -2.10 6.70 -0.50
N THR A 70 -2.80 5.56 -0.59
CA THR A 70 -3.63 5.07 0.52
C THR A 70 -2.79 4.58 1.70
N LEU A 71 -1.70 3.87 1.44
CA LEU A 71 -0.73 3.45 2.47
C LEU A 71 -0.10 4.67 3.15
N GLY A 72 0.31 5.68 2.37
CA GLY A 72 0.83 6.94 2.88
C GLY A 72 -0.18 7.67 3.78
N TRP A 73 -1.44 7.74 3.37
CA TRP A 73 -2.50 8.32 4.19
C TRP A 73 -2.75 7.52 5.48
N LEU A 74 -2.87 6.19 5.40
CA LEU A 74 -3.08 5.33 6.57
C LEU A 74 -1.94 5.42 7.59
N ALA A 75 -0.70 5.54 7.10
CA ALA A 75 0.47 5.73 7.96
C ALA A 75 0.46 7.10 8.63
N ALA A 76 0.11 8.16 7.89
CA ALA A 76 0.02 9.52 8.42
C ALA A 76 -1.07 9.67 9.49
N GLU A 77 -2.21 9.00 9.31
CA GLU A 77 -3.32 8.97 10.28
C GLU A 77 -3.08 7.99 11.44
N GLY A 78 -1.98 7.22 11.42
CA GLY A 78 -1.59 6.32 12.50
C GLY A 78 -2.33 4.99 12.55
N PHE A 79 -3.04 4.59 11.49
CA PHE A 79 -3.67 3.28 11.39
C PHE A 79 -2.64 2.15 11.17
N ILE A 80 -1.56 2.45 10.47
CA ILE A 80 -0.50 1.48 10.17
C ILE A 80 0.87 2.08 10.47
N ARG A 81 1.88 1.23 10.63
CA ARG A 81 3.29 1.64 10.73
C ARG A 81 4.11 0.88 9.70
N ALA A 82 5.06 1.56 9.06
CA ALA A 82 6.05 0.90 8.23
C ALA A 82 6.98 0.05 9.11
N GLY A 83 7.30 -1.15 8.62
CA GLY A 83 8.28 -2.06 9.20
C GLY A 83 9.71 -1.70 8.81
N GLU A 84 10.65 -2.62 9.05
CA GLU A 84 12.07 -2.43 8.72
C GLU A 84 12.35 -2.46 7.20
N HIS A 85 11.52 -3.18 6.44
CA HIS A 85 11.59 -3.24 4.99
C HIS A 85 10.64 -2.23 4.35
N ALA A 86 11.07 -1.64 3.25
CA ALA A 86 10.16 -0.94 2.34
C ALA A 86 9.03 -1.91 1.97
N ASP A 87 7.79 -1.40 1.94
CA ASP A 87 6.56 -2.14 1.63
C ASP A 87 6.03 -3.09 2.71
N HIS A 88 6.71 -3.23 3.86
CA HIS A 88 6.18 -3.97 5.00
C HIS A 88 5.44 -3.04 5.96
N TYR A 89 4.24 -3.44 6.38
CA TYR A 89 3.42 -2.67 7.31
C TYR A 89 2.87 -3.53 8.43
N VAL A 90 2.57 -2.90 9.57
CA VAL A 90 1.90 -3.53 10.71
C VAL A 90 0.73 -2.67 11.17
N ALA A 91 -0.36 -3.31 11.59
CA ALA A 91 -1.49 -2.62 12.20
C ALA A 91 -1.09 -1.97 13.55
N THR A 92 -1.58 -0.76 13.81
CA THR A 92 -1.45 -0.14 15.13
C THR A 92 -2.57 -0.58 16.07
N LEU A 93 -2.43 -0.27 17.36
CA LEU A 93 -3.48 -0.52 18.35
C LEU A 93 -4.81 0.14 17.96
N GLN A 94 -4.78 1.30 17.30
CA GLN A 94 -5.98 1.98 16.80
C GLN A 94 -6.71 1.12 15.77
N THR A 95 -5.99 0.52 14.82
CA THR A 95 -6.56 -0.41 13.84
C THR A 95 -7.08 -1.68 14.49
N LEU A 96 -6.34 -2.27 15.43
CA LEU A 96 -6.80 -3.45 16.17
C LEU A 96 -8.06 -3.17 16.98
N THR A 97 -8.16 -1.98 17.58
CA THR A 97 -9.35 -1.53 18.31
C THR A 97 -10.54 -1.38 17.37
N LEU A 98 -10.34 -0.77 16.21
CA LEU A 98 -11.38 -0.62 15.19
C LEU A 98 -11.89 -1.95 14.64
N ARG A 99 -11.02 -2.96 14.58
CA ARG A 99 -11.36 -4.30 14.09
C ARG A 99 -11.78 -5.28 15.19
N GLY A 100 -11.66 -4.89 16.46
CA GLY A 100 -11.96 -5.78 17.60
C GLY A 100 -10.94 -6.90 17.78
N GLU A 101 -9.73 -6.75 17.23
CA GLU A 101 -8.65 -7.74 17.26
C GLU A 101 -7.57 -7.39 18.28
N ILE A 102 -7.94 -6.74 19.39
CA ILE A 102 -7.00 -6.38 20.45
C ILE A 102 -6.47 -7.68 21.09
N PRO A 103 -5.14 -7.92 21.09
CA PRO A 103 -4.57 -9.08 21.74
C PRO A 103 -4.94 -9.12 23.22
N ASN A 104 -5.30 -10.30 23.74
CA ASN A 104 -5.69 -10.48 25.15
C ASN A 104 -4.64 -9.98 26.16
N ALA A 105 -3.37 -9.90 25.75
CA ALA A 105 -2.30 -9.36 26.59
C ALA A 105 -2.37 -7.83 26.80
N LEU A 106 -3.21 -7.13 26.05
CA LEU A 106 -3.38 -5.67 26.07
C LEU A 106 -4.81 -5.24 26.46
N GLN A 107 -5.68 -6.19 26.82
CA GLN A 107 -7.03 -5.93 27.36
C GLN A 107 -6.96 -5.66 28.87
#